data_AF-A0A938GNB7-F1
#
_entry.id   AF-A0A938GNB7-F1
#
_cell.length_a   1.000
_cell.length_b   1.000
_cell.length_c   1.000
_cell.angle_alpha   90.00
_cell.angle_beta   90.00
_cell.angle_gamma   90.00
#
_symmetry.space_group_name_H-M   'P 1'
#
loop_
_entity.id
_entity.type
_entity.pdbx_description
1 polymer ?
#
loop_
_entity_poly.entity_id
_entity_poly.type
_entity_poly.pdbx_seq_one_letter_code
_entity_poly.pdbx_strand_id
1 'polypeptide(L)'
;MRFCSFALILFAGLAGPSGWVSTAAEVSLVQSTNSWHMRKGRSAVPAGWKTASDSALDTSWAVARGGFGYSDSAGETAGCATLLTDMRNSYTSVAIRRSFEVTEVPAPDARLYLTLDWDDGFIAFLNGEFLVSHNVTGQPAEPAFDARASDTHESSRGDSNRNEPV
;
A
#
# COMPACT_ATOMS: atom_id res chain seq x y z
N MET A 1 -3.34 4.58 -12.34
CA MET A 1 -2.63 4.48 -11.04
C MET A 1 -3.28 5.34 -9.95
N ARG A 2 -4.02 4.71 -9.05
CA ARG A 2 -4.73 5.31 -7.90
C ARG A 2 -4.56 4.40 -6.67
N PHE A 3 -4.35 4.98 -5.51
CA PHE A 3 -4.29 4.32 -4.20
C PHE A 3 -5.01 5.20 -3.16
N CYS A 4 -6.34 5.28 -3.23
CA CYS A 4 -7.08 6.14 -2.28
C CYS A 4 -7.37 5.44 -0.94
N SER A 5 -7.14 4.13 -0.80
CA SER A 5 -7.22 3.43 0.49
C SER A 5 -6.26 2.25 0.58
N PHE A 6 -5.75 1.99 1.78
CA PHE A 6 -4.84 0.91 2.13
C PHE A 6 -4.79 0.85 3.67
N ALA A 7 -4.90 -0.31 4.28
CA ALA A 7 -4.69 -0.49 5.72
C ALA A 7 -3.96 -1.82 5.98
N LEU A 8 -3.09 -1.85 6.99
CA LEU A 8 -2.55 -3.10 7.51
C LEU A 8 -3.13 -3.33 8.90
N ILE A 9 -3.75 -4.48 9.07
CA ILE A 9 -4.59 -4.82 10.20
C ILE A 9 -4.05 -6.10 10.85
N LEU A 10 -3.81 -6.07 12.15
CA LEU A 10 -3.53 -7.27 12.94
C LEU A 10 -4.82 -7.75 13.59
N PHE A 11 -5.13 -9.03 13.41
CA PHE A 11 -6.25 -9.72 14.06
C PHE A 11 -5.71 -10.78 15.01
N ALA A 12 -6.24 -10.88 16.23
CA ALA A 12 -5.97 -11.99 17.14
C ALA A 12 -7.28 -12.71 17.49
N GLY A 13 -7.32 -14.02 17.39
CA GLY A 13 -8.40 -14.82 17.95
C GLY A 13 -8.06 -15.18 19.39
N LEU A 14 -9.05 -15.30 20.26
CA LEU A 14 -8.88 -16.05 21.51
C LEU A 14 -9.99 -17.10 21.56
N ALA A 15 -9.61 -18.36 21.39
CA ALA A 15 -10.51 -19.49 21.61
C ALA A 15 -10.57 -19.78 23.12
N GLY A 16 -11.63 -19.32 23.79
CA GLY A 16 -11.93 -19.69 25.17
C GLY A 16 -12.59 -21.08 25.26
N PRO A 17 -12.40 -21.84 26.36
CA PRO A 17 -12.92 -23.22 26.52
C PRO A 17 -14.46 -23.34 26.63
N SER A 18 -15.22 -22.30 26.34
CA SER A 18 -16.67 -22.23 26.53
C SER A 18 -17.44 -21.63 25.35
N GLY A 19 -16.93 -21.79 24.12
CA GLY A 19 -17.72 -21.53 22.89
C GLY A 19 -18.04 -20.07 22.59
N TRP A 20 -17.47 -19.12 23.34
CA TRP A 20 -17.50 -17.70 22.99
C TRP A 20 -16.21 -17.38 22.23
N VAL A 21 -16.34 -17.08 20.94
CA VAL A 21 -15.28 -16.39 20.20
C VAL A 21 -15.33 -14.94 20.65
N SER A 22 -14.48 -14.54 21.59
CA SER A 22 -14.13 -13.14 21.72
C SER A 22 -13.18 -12.83 20.58
N THR A 23 -13.67 -12.17 19.53
CA THR A 23 -12.80 -11.52 18.55
C THR A 23 -11.94 -10.54 19.33
N ALA A 24 -10.62 -10.76 19.42
CA ALA A 24 -9.76 -9.71 19.94
C ALA A 24 -9.90 -8.50 19.02
N ALA A 25 -9.81 -7.31 19.59
CA ALA A 25 -9.96 -6.07 18.83
C ALA A 25 -8.94 -6.04 17.68
N GLU A 26 -9.43 -5.65 16.51
CA GLU A 26 -8.60 -5.36 15.35
C GLU A 26 -7.61 -4.25 15.69
N VAL A 27 -6.30 -4.52 15.58
CA VAL A 27 -5.27 -3.50 15.80
C VAL A 27 -4.80 -2.99 14.44
N SER A 28 -5.19 -1.76 14.11
CA SER A 28 -4.69 -1.06 12.93
C SER A 28 -3.22 -0.69 13.14
N LEU A 29 -2.32 -1.35 12.40
CA LEU A 29 -0.87 -1.07 12.47
C LEU A 29 -0.49 0.13 11.59
N VAL A 30 -1.14 0.27 10.44
CA VAL A 30 -1.05 1.45 9.59
C VAL A 30 -2.37 1.72 8.88
N GLN A 31 -2.61 3.00 8.58
CA GLN A 31 -3.78 3.45 7.84
C GLN A 31 -3.36 4.24 6.60
N SER A 32 -4.22 4.26 5.59
CA SER A 32 -4.02 5.04 4.36
C SER A 32 -3.78 6.50 4.67
N THR A 33 -4.47 7.05 5.66
CA THR A 33 -4.39 8.47 6.04
C THR A 33 -3.14 8.85 6.83
N ASN A 34 -2.29 7.88 7.21
CA ASN A 34 -1.02 8.14 7.87
C ASN A 34 -0.04 8.92 6.97
N SER A 35 1.07 9.38 7.53
CA SER A 35 2.19 9.88 6.73
C SER A 35 3.03 8.71 6.21
N TRP A 36 3.37 8.76 4.93
CA TRP A 36 4.14 7.75 4.20
C TRP A 36 5.38 8.39 3.60
N HIS A 37 6.45 7.61 3.51
CA HIS A 37 7.53 7.93 2.58
C HIS A 37 7.07 7.54 1.19
N MET A 38 7.14 8.48 0.26
CA MET A 38 6.65 8.32 -1.11
C MET A 38 7.76 8.75 -2.08
N ARG A 39 7.97 7.95 -3.11
CA ARG A 39 8.92 8.21 -4.18
C ARG A 39 8.27 8.01 -5.54
N LYS A 40 8.31 9.03 -6.38
CA LYS A 40 7.81 8.98 -7.75
C LYS A 40 8.77 8.16 -8.63
N GLY A 41 8.24 7.29 -9.48
CA GLY A 41 9.00 6.43 -10.39
C GLY A 41 9.65 7.20 -11.55
N ARG A 42 10.62 8.07 -11.26
CA ARG A 42 11.43 8.79 -12.26
C ARG A 42 12.83 8.21 -12.46
N SER A 43 13.23 7.30 -11.58
CA SER A 43 14.48 6.55 -11.66
C SER A 43 14.38 5.29 -10.78
N ALA A 44 15.33 4.35 -10.92
CA ALA A 44 15.35 3.11 -10.15
C ALA A 44 15.31 3.37 -8.64
N VAL A 45 14.55 2.56 -7.90
CA VAL A 45 14.49 2.66 -6.44
C VAL A 45 15.82 2.21 -5.85
N PRO A 46 16.38 2.92 -4.84
CA PRO A 46 17.64 2.51 -4.22
C PRO A 46 17.58 1.08 -3.68
N ALA A 47 18.67 0.32 -3.83
CA ALA A 47 18.76 -1.04 -3.28
C ALA A 47 18.51 -1.04 -1.76
N GLY A 48 17.76 -2.02 -1.27
CA GLY A 48 17.48 -2.16 0.16
C GLY A 48 16.44 -1.18 0.74
N TRP A 49 15.80 -0.35 -0.09
CA TRP A 49 14.77 0.61 0.36
C TRP A 49 13.62 -0.01 1.16
N LYS A 50 13.37 -1.33 1.04
CA LYS A 50 12.32 -2.06 1.77
C LYS A 50 12.65 -2.26 3.25
N THR A 51 13.94 -2.26 3.62
CA THR A 51 14.42 -2.59 4.96
C THR A 51 15.35 -1.51 5.55
N ALA A 52 15.80 -0.55 4.75
CA ALA A 52 16.58 0.59 5.22
C ALA A 52 15.81 1.38 6.28
N SER A 53 16.52 1.99 7.25
CA SER A 53 15.91 2.94 8.18
C SER A 53 15.36 4.16 7.43
N ASP A 54 14.33 4.79 7.96
CA ASP A 54 13.74 6.00 7.37
C ASP A 54 14.77 7.13 7.21
N SER A 55 15.74 7.22 8.13
CA SER A 55 16.85 8.19 8.06
C SER A 55 17.86 7.93 6.93
N ALA A 56 17.88 6.73 6.36
CA ALA A 56 18.77 6.36 5.26
C ALA A 56 18.12 6.55 3.88
N LEU A 57 16.85 6.96 3.84
CA LEU A 57 16.19 7.32 2.59
C LEU A 57 16.79 8.62 2.03
N ASP A 58 17.11 8.62 0.74
CA ASP A 58 17.66 9.78 0.06
C ASP A 58 16.60 10.87 -0.19
N THR A 59 17.03 12.01 -0.75
CA THR A 59 16.16 13.16 -1.02
C THR A 59 15.08 12.93 -2.07
N SER A 60 15.08 11.78 -2.75
CA SER A 60 13.99 11.41 -3.67
C SER A 60 12.75 10.86 -2.95
N TRP A 61 12.85 10.56 -1.65
CA TRP A 61 11.73 10.18 -0.80
C TRP A 61 11.14 11.40 -0.09
N ALA A 62 9.90 11.74 -0.45
CA ALA A 62 9.14 12.77 0.23
C ALA A 62 8.25 12.14 1.31
N VAL A 63 7.95 12.90 2.37
CA VAL A 63 6.91 12.53 3.33
C VAL A 63 5.59 13.15 2.88
N ALA A 64 4.55 12.33 2.74
CA ALA A 64 3.24 12.77 2.27
C ALA A 64 2.12 12.03 2.99
N ARG A 65 0.94 12.65 3.13
CA ARG A 65 -0.25 11.98 3.69
C ARG A 65 -0.77 10.97 2.67
N GLY A 66 -1.02 9.75 3.09
CA GLY A 66 -1.46 8.71 2.17
C GLY A 66 -2.91 8.86 1.74
N GLY A 67 -3.32 7.99 0.82
CA GLY A 67 -4.30 8.34 -0.19
C GLY A 67 -3.58 9.05 -1.34
N PHE A 68 -2.99 8.28 -2.24
CA PHE A 68 -2.19 8.78 -3.38
C PHE A 68 -2.96 8.57 -4.67
N GLY A 69 -3.14 9.60 -5.49
CA GLY A 69 -3.90 9.40 -6.72
C GLY A 69 -3.66 10.45 -7.78
N TYR A 70 -3.82 10.02 -9.02
CA TYR A 70 -3.89 10.86 -10.19
C TYR A 70 -5.15 10.49 -10.98
N SER A 71 -5.89 11.50 -11.43
CA SER A 71 -6.98 11.34 -12.39
C SER A 71 -7.26 12.69 -13.08
N ASP A 72 -7.89 12.62 -14.26
CA ASP A 72 -8.52 13.76 -14.92
C ASP A 72 -9.92 14.08 -14.31
N SER A 73 -10.45 13.23 -13.42
CA SER A 73 -11.71 13.37 -12.69
C SER A 73 -11.50 13.66 -11.20
N ALA A 74 -12.08 14.77 -10.72
CA ALA A 74 -12.00 15.14 -9.29
C ALA A 74 -12.71 14.13 -8.37
N GLY A 75 -13.74 13.43 -8.86
CA GLY A 75 -14.50 12.45 -8.08
C GLY A 75 -13.65 11.22 -7.71
N GLU A 76 -12.79 10.79 -8.62
CA GLU A 76 -11.93 9.63 -8.41
C GLU A 76 -10.81 9.92 -7.41
N THR A 77 -10.34 11.16 -7.35
CA THR A 77 -9.33 11.60 -6.39
C THR A 77 -9.90 12.10 -5.07
N ALA A 78 -11.22 12.11 -4.86
CA ALA A 78 -11.86 12.69 -3.68
C ALA A 78 -11.43 12.03 -2.35
N GLY A 79 -10.95 10.79 -2.39
CA GLY A 79 -10.41 10.06 -1.23
C GLY A 79 -8.90 10.17 -1.05
N CYS A 80 -8.19 10.82 -1.97
CA CYS A 80 -6.75 10.89 -1.97
C CYS A 80 -6.26 12.19 -1.32
N ALA A 81 -5.50 12.11 -0.24
CA ALA A 81 -4.92 13.28 0.44
C ALA A 81 -3.70 13.87 -0.32
N THR A 82 -3.01 13.04 -1.10
CA THR A 82 -1.89 13.44 -1.94
C THR A 82 -2.24 13.24 -3.42
N LEU A 83 -2.41 14.37 -4.12
CA LEU A 83 -2.67 14.39 -5.56
C LEU A 83 -1.35 14.39 -6.34
N LEU A 84 -1.23 13.45 -7.28
CA LEU A 84 -0.10 13.26 -8.17
C LEU A 84 -0.34 13.99 -9.50
N THR A 85 -0.57 15.30 -9.42
CA THR A 85 -0.99 16.12 -10.58
C THR A 85 0.04 16.19 -11.71
N ASP A 86 1.30 15.84 -11.42
CA ASP A 86 2.40 15.80 -12.37
C ASP A 86 2.68 14.39 -12.91
N MET A 87 1.81 13.40 -12.68
CA MET A 87 2.04 12.01 -13.10
C MET A 87 1.92 11.82 -14.61
N ARG A 88 0.95 12.47 -15.25
CA ARG A 88 0.68 12.33 -16.69
C ARG A 88 1.94 12.60 -17.49
N ASN A 89 2.37 11.62 -18.29
CA ASN A 89 3.57 11.69 -19.12
C ASN A 89 4.90 11.93 -18.36
N SER A 90 4.94 11.75 -17.03
CA SER A 90 6.16 11.94 -16.23
C SER A 90 6.67 10.66 -15.57
N TYR A 91 5.79 9.86 -14.98
CA TYR A 91 6.11 8.58 -14.33
C TYR A 91 4.90 7.66 -14.34
N THR A 92 5.13 6.35 -14.25
CA THR A 92 4.09 5.31 -14.30
C THR A 92 3.92 4.56 -13.00
N SER A 93 4.85 4.72 -12.05
CA SER A 93 4.81 4.05 -10.75
C SER A 93 5.09 5.02 -9.60
N VAL A 94 4.64 4.64 -8.41
CA VAL A 94 4.97 5.30 -7.15
C VAL A 94 5.31 4.23 -6.13
N ALA A 95 6.47 4.36 -5.48
CA ALA A 95 6.82 3.55 -4.32
C ALA A 95 6.36 4.28 -3.06
N ILE A 96 5.67 3.57 -2.17
CA ILE A 96 5.28 4.05 -0.85
C ILE A 96 5.78 3.08 0.22
N ARG A 97 6.21 3.60 1.37
CA ARG A 97 6.53 2.78 2.55
C ARG A 97 6.24 3.49 3.85
N ARG A 98 6.00 2.68 4.87
CA ARG A 98 5.86 3.09 6.26
C ARG A 98 6.32 1.95 7.15
N SER A 99 7.09 2.31 8.18
CA SER A 99 7.45 1.40 9.26
C SER A 99 6.35 1.43 10.32
N PHE A 100 6.08 0.30 10.96
CA PHE A 100 5.18 0.17 12.10
C PHE A 100 5.83 -0.71 13.16
N GLU A 101 5.46 -0.50 14.41
CA GLU A 101 5.95 -1.29 15.54
C GLU A 101 4.83 -2.20 16.04
N VAL A 102 5.21 -3.42 16.40
CA VAL A 102 4.34 -4.37 17.09
C VAL A 102 4.83 -4.41 18.54
N THR A 103 4.17 -3.66 19.42
CA THR A 103 4.61 -3.43 20.80
C THR A 103 4.31 -4.59 21.74
N GLU A 104 3.34 -5.42 21.39
CA GLU A 104 2.94 -6.60 22.16
C GLU A 104 3.17 -7.86 21.35
N VAL A 105 3.58 -8.95 22.01
CA VAL A 105 3.73 -10.25 21.35
C VAL A 105 2.36 -10.69 20.83
N PRO A 106 2.16 -10.84 19.50
CA PRO A 106 0.88 -11.28 18.98
C PRO A 106 0.51 -12.66 19.54
N ALA A 107 -0.79 -12.89 19.72
CA ALA A 107 -1.29 -14.22 20.04
C ALA A 107 -0.81 -15.25 18.98
N PRO A 108 -0.62 -16.53 19.35
CA PRO A 108 -0.12 -17.55 18.41
C PRO A 108 -0.97 -17.72 17.14
N ASP A 109 -2.26 -17.39 17.22
CA ASP A 109 -3.22 -17.45 16.12
C ASP A 109 -3.46 -16.09 15.46
N ALA A 110 -2.67 -15.06 15.80
CA ALA A 110 -2.77 -13.77 15.17
C ALA A 110 -2.49 -13.85 13.66
N ARG A 111 -3.14 -12.98 12.90
CA ARG A 111 -3.03 -12.85 11.45
C ARG A 111 -2.84 -11.40 11.07
N LEU A 112 -2.02 -11.18 10.05
CA LEU A 112 -1.78 -9.87 9.47
C LEU A 112 -2.55 -9.78 8.15
N TYR A 113 -3.33 -8.73 7.98
CA TYR A 113 -4.14 -8.46 6.79
C TYR A 113 -3.70 -7.16 6.14
N LEU A 114 -3.40 -7.23 4.85
CA LEU A 114 -3.11 -6.11 3.98
C LEU A 114 -4.37 -5.84 3.16
N THR A 115 -5.06 -4.74 3.43
CA THR A 115 -6.22 -4.28 2.65
C THR A 115 -5.80 -3.14 1.75
N LEU A 116 -6.11 -3.20 0.46
CA LEU A 116 -5.71 -2.23 -0.57
C LEU A 116 -6.90 -1.84 -1.44
N ASP A 117 -6.96 -0.56 -1.80
CA ASP A 117 -7.81 -0.01 -2.85
C ASP A 117 -6.88 0.58 -3.92
N TRP A 118 -6.73 -0.14 -5.04
CA TRP A 118 -5.71 0.17 -6.05
C TRP A 118 -6.29 0.26 -7.45
N ASP A 119 -5.47 0.84 -8.30
CA ASP A 119 -5.64 0.94 -9.74
C ASP A 119 -4.24 1.27 -10.27
N ASP A 120 -3.73 0.71 -11.36
CA ASP A 120 -4.21 -0.47 -12.09
C ASP A 120 -3.59 -1.76 -11.51
N GLY A 121 -2.47 -1.63 -10.80
CA GLY A 121 -1.72 -2.76 -10.27
C GLY A 121 -0.76 -2.35 -9.16
N PHE A 122 -0.35 -3.32 -8.36
CA PHE A 122 0.57 -3.14 -7.24
C PHE A 122 1.42 -4.38 -6.99
N ILE A 123 2.52 -4.17 -6.28
CA ILE A 123 3.32 -5.23 -5.69
C ILE A 123 3.65 -4.84 -4.24
N ALA A 124 3.42 -5.76 -3.31
CA ALA A 124 3.57 -5.51 -1.88
C ALA A 124 4.70 -6.37 -1.28
N PHE A 125 5.43 -5.75 -0.36
CA PHE A 125 6.50 -6.39 0.38
C PHE A 125 6.35 -6.09 1.87
N LEU A 126 6.76 -7.02 2.73
CA LEU A 126 6.88 -6.83 4.17
C LEU A 126 8.28 -7.23 4.60
N ASN A 127 9.01 -6.31 5.24
CA ASN A 127 10.39 -6.54 5.69
C ASN A 127 11.33 -7.04 4.57
N GLY A 128 11.08 -6.62 3.32
CA GLY A 128 11.85 -7.03 2.15
C GLY A 128 11.36 -8.32 1.48
N GLU A 129 10.48 -9.08 2.12
CA GLU A 129 9.89 -10.30 1.58
C GLU A 129 8.67 -9.97 0.71
N PHE A 130 8.53 -10.65 -0.42
CA PHE A 130 7.39 -10.51 -1.31
C PHE A 130 6.12 -11.09 -0.64
N LEU A 131 5.02 -10.35 -0.70
CA LEU A 131 3.73 -10.81 -0.20
C LEU A 131 2.81 -11.23 -1.35
N VAL A 132 2.44 -10.26 -2.19
CA VAL A 132 1.45 -10.42 -3.26
C VAL A 132 1.67 -9.36 -4.33
N SER A 133 1.24 -9.65 -5.55
CA SER A 133 1.12 -8.65 -6.60
C SER A 133 -0.16 -8.85 -7.40
N HIS A 134 -0.70 -7.75 -7.92
CA HIS A 134 -1.79 -7.75 -8.89
C HIS A 134 -1.39 -6.87 -10.06
N ASN A 135 -1.57 -7.39 -11.27
CA ASN A 135 -1.27 -6.72 -12.54
C ASN A 135 0.19 -6.25 -12.67
N VAL A 136 1.15 -6.87 -11.97
CA VAL A 136 2.60 -6.60 -12.11
C VAL A 136 3.32 -7.85 -12.57
N THR A 137 4.05 -7.78 -13.68
CA THR A 137 4.88 -8.89 -14.18
C THR A 137 6.25 -8.94 -13.50
N GLY A 138 6.83 -10.14 -13.41
CA GLY A 138 8.20 -10.31 -12.91
C GLY A 138 8.32 -10.56 -11.40
N GLN A 139 7.20 -10.75 -10.70
CA GLN A 139 7.20 -11.20 -9.30
C GLN A 139 8.04 -12.49 -9.11
N PRO A 140 8.77 -12.64 -7.99
CA PRO A 140 8.80 -11.75 -6.82
C PRO A 140 9.79 -10.57 -6.96
N ALA A 141 10.44 -10.40 -8.11
CA ALA A 141 11.38 -9.32 -8.31
C ALA A 141 10.67 -7.95 -8.32
N GLU A 142 11.39 -6.93 -7.87
CA GLU A 142 10.90 -5.56 -7.95
C GLU A 142 10.81 -5.13 -9.43
N PRO A 143 9.67 -4.56 -9.87
CA PRO A 143 9.54 -4.09 -11.24
C PRO A 143 10.47 -2.91 -11.51
N ALA A 144 10.77 -2.66 -12.77
CA ALA A 144 11.42 -1.43 -13.18
C ALA A 144 10.59 -0.21 -12.76
N PHE A 145 11.24 0.92 -12.48
CA PHE A 145 10.55 2.13 -12.01
C PHE A 145 9.56 2.71 -13.01
N ASP A 146 9.73 2.40 -14.30
CA ASP A 146 8.89 2.82 -15.42
C ASP A 146 7.99 1.68 -15.93
N ALA A 147 7.94 0.55 -15.21
CA ALA A 147 6.99 -0.51 -15.50
C ALA A 147 5.55 0.02 -15.46
N ARG A 148 4.70 -0.61 -16.26
CA ARG A 148 3.26 -0.37 -16.29
C ARG A 148 2.54 -1.61 -15.79
N ALA A 149 1.32 -1.41 -15.31
CA ALA A 149 0.44 -2.54 -15.02
C ALA A 149 0.21 -3.34 -16.31
N SER A 150 0.11 -4.66 -16.15
CA SER A 150 -0.11 -5.62 -17.24
C SER A 150 -1.58 -5.82 -17.59
N ASP A 151 -2.47 -5.35 -16.73
CA ASP A 151 -3.92 -5.35 -16.92
C ASP A 151 -4.52 -4.15 -16.15
N THR A 152 -5.81 -3.89 -16.38
CA THR A 152 -6.57 -2.83 -15.73
C THR A 152 -7.23 -3.33 -14.44
N HIS A 153 -7.33 -2.43 -13.45
CA HIS A 153 -8.15 -2.62 -12.26
C HIS A 153 -8.56 -1.24 -11.75
N GLU A 154 -9.82 -1.08 -11.38
CA GLU A 154 -10.37 0.20 -10.96
C GLU A 154 -10.54 0.23 -9.45
N SER A 155 -10.11 1.33 -8.84
CA SER A 155 -10.34 1.57 -7.40
C SER A 155 -11.83 1.64 -7.07
N SER A 156 -12.17 1.59 -5.78
CA SER A 156 -13.54 1.73 -5.27
C SER A 156 -14.25 3.02 -5.70
N ARG A 157 -13.48 4.03 -6.12
CA ARG A 157 -13.98 5.32 -6.63
C ARG A 157 -13.83 5.49 -8.14
N GLY A 158 -13.42 4.47 -8.88
CA GLY A 158 -13.28 4.50 -10.34
C GLY A 158 -14.59 4.86 -11.06
N ASP A 159 -14.49 5.40 -12.27
CA ASP A 159 -15.64 5.75 -13.10
C ASP A 159 -16.28 4.54 -13.82
N SER A 160 -15.57 3.40 -13.87
CA SER A 160 -16.03 2.15 -14.45
C SER A 160 -15.60 0.96 -13.58
N ASN A 161 -16.44 -0.08 -13.47
CA ASN A 161 -16.12 -1.34 -12.79
C ASN A 161 -15.45 -1.22 -11.40
N ARG A 162 -15.98 -0.36 -10.53
CA ARG A 162 -15.48 -0.13 -9.16
C ARG A 162 -15.28 -1.43 -8.38
N ASN A 163 -14.13 -1.58 -7.74
CA ASN A 163 -13.82 -2.71 -6.88
C ASN A 163 -13.71 -2.26 -5.43
N GLU A 164 -14.33 -3.01 -4.53
CA GLU A 164 -14.17 -2.77 -3.09
C GLU A 164 -12.72 -3.05 -2.66
N PRO A 165 -12.21 -2.36 -1.62
CA PRO A 165 -10.89 -2.66 -1.08
C PRO A 165 -10.81 -4.13 -0.63
N VAL A 166 -9.72 -4.82 -0.97
CA VAL A 166 -9.47 -6.22 -0.57
C VAL A 166 -8.15 -6.38 0.18
#